data_AF-A0A258YPR1-F1
#
_entry.id   AF-A0A258YPR1-F1
#
_cell.length_a   1.000
_cell.length_b   1.000
_cell.length_c   1.000
_cell.angle_alpha   90.00
_cell.angle_beta   90.00
_cell.angle_gamma   90.00
#
_symmetry.space_group_name_H-M   'P 1'
#
loop_
_entity.id
_entity.type
_entity.pdbx_description
1 polymer ?
#
loop_
_entity_poly.entity_id
_entity_poly.type
_entity_poly.pdbx_seq_one_letter_code
_entity_poly.pdbx_strand_id
1 'polypeptide(L)'
;MGVYFPKYKTFLMLKSCIKALFSVIRIPILHMDSQFIPPPLTGLTPYTGNFTQLELQHLLKRTLFGASKDDLTYFSGKTLAVVLNELLNPITTLPAPPIKEYTTSTSASAPDTAIAQGSTWVGDLNNDGTVQSQRRASFKKWWMGLMINQDRSILEKMTLFWHNHFATESNDIGNAQYIYRHHQLLRTNALGNFKVLTRAVTVDSAMLGTIEYKNSTR
;
A
#
# COMPACT_ATOMS: atom_id res chain seq x y z
N MET A 1 37.92 43.98 26.71
CA MET A 1 36.68 43.96 27.52
C MET A 1 35.65 43.13 26.77
N GLY A 2 35.66 41.81 26.97
CA GLY A 2 34.78 40.87 26.27
C GLY A 2 33.57 40.54 27.13
N VAL A 3 32.38 40.86 26.64
CA VAL A 3 31.13 40.58 27.35
C VAL A 3 30.54 39.27 26.82
N TYR A 4 30.52 38.27 27.69
CA TYR A 4 30.06 36.90 27.48
C TYR A 4 28.54 36.84 27.68
N PHE A 5 27.77 36.50 26.65
CA PHE A 5 26.31 36.30 26.74
C PHE A 5 25.99 34.83 27.15
N PRO A 6 25.22 34.58 28.24
CA PRO A 6 24.95 33.22 28.71
C PRO A 6 23.79 32.54 27.95
N LYS A 7 24.08 31.42 27.28
CA LYS A 7 23.20 30.56 26.46
C LYS A 7 22.18 29.68 27.23
N TYR A 8 21.70 30.08 28.41
CA TYR A 8 20.95 29.15 29.30
C TYR A 8 19.46 29.50 29.54
N LYS A 9 18.94 30.61 29.00
CA LYS A 9 17.54 31.03 29.26
C LYS A 9 16.50 30.56 28.23
N THR A 10 16.90 30.08 27.06
CA THR A 10 15.95 29.68 25.99
C THR A 10 15.43 28.24 26.15
N PHE A 11 16.18 27.36 26.84
CA PHE A 11 15.84 25.94 26.96
C PHE A 11 14.76 25.65 28.01
N LEU A 12 14.56 26.55 28.99
CA LEU A 12 13.55 26.39 30.04
C LEU A 12 12.13 26.77 29.57
N MET A 13 11.98 27.74 28.67
CA MET A 13 10.66 28.12 28.15
C MET A 13 10.09 27.10 27.15
N LEU A 14 10.93 26.41 26.38
CA LEU A 14 10.50 25.38 25.43
C LEU A 14 9.97 24.12 26.14
N LYS A 15 10.56 23.74 27.29
CA LYS A 15 10.06 22.62 28.12
C LYS A 15 8.71 22.91 28.79
N SER A 16 8.43 24.17 29.11
CA SER A 16 7.15 24.58 29.72
C SER A 16 6.00 24.60 28.69
N CYS A 17 6.27 25.05 27.46
CA CYS A 17 5.30 25.04 26.37
C CYS A 17 4.91 23.63 25.90
N ILE A 18 5.86 22.68 25.87
CA ILE A 18 5.57 21.27 25.54
C ILE A 18 4.70 20.61 26.63
N LYS A 19 4.97 20.87 27.93
CA LYS A 19 4.13 20.36 29.03
C LYS A 19 2.72 20.94 29.02
N ALA A 20 2.54 22.20 28.61
CA ALA A 20 1.21 22.82 28.47
C ALA A 20 0.41 22.25 27.28
N LEU A 21 1.09 21.91 26.17
CA LEU A 21 0.46 21.25 25.01
C LEU A 21 -0.01 19.81 25.31
N PHE A 22 0.68 19.08 26.20
CA PHE A 22 0.24 17.76 26.68
C PHE A 22 -0.94 17.80 27.68
N SER A 23 -1.24 18.97 28.28
CA SER A 23 -2.32 19.15 29.25
C SER A 23 -3.70 19.37 28.61
N VAL A 24 -3.74 19.92 27.39
CA VAL A 24 -4.98 20.39 26.73
C VAL A 24 -5.59 19.34 25.79
N ILE A 25 -4.84 18.32 25.39
CA ILE A 25 -5.34 17.21 24.57
C ILE A 25 -5.59 16.00 25.48
N ARG A 26 -6.68 16.05 26.23
CA ARG A 26 -7.18 14.92 27.02
C ARG A 26 -7.84 13.89 26.09
N ILE A 27 -7.04 13.23 25.24
CA ILE A 27 -7.45 11.93 24.69
C ILE A 27 -7.42 10.98 25.91
N PRO A 28 -8.51 10.30 26.26
CA PRO A 28 -8.47 9.32 27.32
C PRO A 28 -7.47 8.24 26.90
N ILE A 29 -6.29 8.25 27.52
CA ILE A 29 -5.41 7.10 27.57
C ILE A 29 -6.22 6.07 28.38
N LEU A 30 -6.95 5.21 27.68
CA LEU A 30 -7.38 3.95 28.25
C LEU A 30 -6.08 3.26 28.67
N HIS A 31 -5.83 3.25 29.98
CA HIS A 31 -4.81 2.43 30.61
C HIS A 31 -5.24 0.97 30.38
N MET A 32 -4.90 0.44 29.22
CA MET A 32 -4.95 -0.99 28.98
C MET A 32 -3.63 -1.55 29.49
N ASP A 33 -3.62 -1.84 30.79
CA ASP A 33 -2.70 -2.81 31.41
C ASP A 33 -3.07 -4.23 30.93
N SER A 34 -3.12 -4.41 29.62
CA SER A 34 -3.07 -5.72 29.01
C SER A 34 -1.59 -5.97 28.70
N GLN A 35 -0.97 -6.81 29.51
CA GLN A 35 0.34 -7.36 29.19
C GLN A 35 0.22 -8.11 27.87
N PHE A 36 0.62 -7.46 26.77
CA PHE A 36 0.73 -8.12 25.48
C PHE A 36 1.82 -9.20 25.60
N ILE A 37 1.39 -10.44 25.83
CA ILE A 37 2.28 -11.59 25.71
C ILE A 37 2.54 -11.74 24.21
N PRO A 38 3.80 -11.58 23.75
CA PRO A 38 4.11 -11.76 22.34
C PRO A 38 3.68 -13.17 21.92
N PRO A 39 3.09 -13.35 20.72
CA PRO A 39 2.73 -14.67 20.25
C PRO A 39 3.95 -15.59 20.33
N PRO A 40 3.76 -16.89 20.63
CA PRO A 40 4.87 -17.82 20.82
C PRO A 40 5.78 -17.76 19.59
N LEU A 41 7.05 -17.44 19.82
CA LEU A 41 8.08 -17.28 18.79
C LEU A 41 8.52 -18.61 18.16
N THR A 42 7.89 -19.73 18.54
CA THR A 42 8.27 -21.08 18.15
C THR A 42 7.06 -22.01 18.06
N GLY A 43 6.74 -22.47 16.85
CA GLY A 43 5.81 -23.57 16.60
C GLY A 43 4.70 -23.27 15.57
N LEU A 44 4.31 -24.30 14.80
CA LEU A 44 3.10 -24.32 13.96
C LEU A 44 1.85 -24.67 14.77
N THR A 45 1.90 -24.53 16.10
CA THR A 45 0.80 -24.90 16.97
C THR A 45 -0.33 -23.87 16.84
N PRO A 46 -1.60 -24.32 16.71
CA PRO A 46 -2.74 -23.40 16.64
C PRO A 46 -2.80 -22.48 17.85
N TYR A 47 -3.19 -21.22 17.63
CA TYR A 47 -3.37 -20.24 18.70
C TYR A 47 -4.54 -20.65 19.62
N THR A 48 -4.25 -20.86 20.91
CA THR A 48 -5.23 -21.28 21.93
C THR A 48 -5.60 -20.18 22.92
N GLY A 49 -5.19 -18.93 22.68
CA GLY A 49 -5.48 -17.80 23.56
C GLY A 49 -6.89 -17.23 23.38
N ASN A 50 -7.33 -16.42 24.35
CA ASN A 50 -8.61 -15.72 24.26
C ASN A 50 -8.54 -14.66 23.15
N PHE A 51 -9.39 -14.78 22.13
CA PHE A 51 -9.48 -13.79 21.06
C PHE A 51 -10.30 -12.59 21.53
N THR A 52 -9.65 -11.62 22.18
CA THR A 52 -10.30 -10.40 22.67
C THR A 52 -10.16 -9.25 21.66
N GLN A 53 -10.72 -8.09 22.01
CA GLN A 53 -10.68 -6.89 21.16
C GLN A 53 -9.25 -6.44 20.83
N LEU A 54 -8.29 -6.69 21.72
CA LEU A 54 -6.89 -6.34 21.52
C LEU A 54 -6.20 -7.20 20.46
N GLU A 55 -6.39 -8.51 20.53
CA GLU A 55 -5.86 -9.45 19.54
C GLU A 55 -6.50 -9.21 18.18
N LEU A 56 -7.81 -8.93 18.15
CA LEU A 56 -8.52 -8.54 16.93
C LEU A 56 -7.93 -7.25 16.34
N GLN A 57 -7.72 -6.21 17.17
CA GLN A 57 -7.13 -4.96 16.69
C GLN A 57 -5.70 -5.16 16.18
N HIS A 58 -4.89 -5.95 16.87
CA HIS A 58 -3.53 -6.25 16.44
C HIS A 58 -3.54 -7.02 15.11
N LEU A 59 -4.40 -8.03 14.96
CA LEU A 59 -4.57 -8.79 13.72
C LEU A 59 -4.94 -7.86 12.56
N LEU A 60 -5.98 -7.05 12.71
CA LEU A 60 -6.44 -6.14 11.66
C LEU A 60 -5.37 -5.11 11.27
N LYS A 61 -4.62 -4.55 12.23
CA LYS A 61 -3.46 -3.67 11.94
C LYS A 61 -2.37 -4.39 11.14
N ARG A 62 -2.21 -5.70 11.33
CA ARG A 62 -1.21 -6.52 10.64
C ARG A 62 -1.70 -7.02 9.28
N THR A 63 -2.99 -7.22 9.05
CA THR A 63 -3.53 -7.73 7.78
C THR A 63 -4.03 -6.64 6.84
N LEU A 64 -4.50 -5.51 7.36
CA LEU A 64 -5.04 -4.39 6.58
C LEU A 64 -4.05 -3.19 6.58
N PHE A 65 -4.28 -2.20 5.70
CA PHE A 65 -3.60 -0.90 5.76
C PHE A 65 -4.04 -0.01 6.94
N GLY A 66 -5.16 -0.32 7.57
CA GLY A 66 -5.66 0.32 8.78
C GLY A 66 -6.85 -0.45 9.34
N ALA A 67 -7.01 -0.44 10.66
CA ALA A 67 -8.19 -0.99 11.32
C ALA A 67 -9.17 0.16 11.62
N SER A 68 -10.27 0.25 10.85
CA SER A 68 -11.34 1.21 11.15
C SER A 68 -12.13 0.76 12.38
N LYS A 69 -12.77 1.72 13.06
CA LYS A 69 -13.72 1.42 14.14
C LYS A 69 -14.90 0.56 13.64
N ASP A 70 -15.30 0.76 12.40
CA ASP A 70 -16.39 -0.01 11.78
C ASP A 70 -15.97 -1.46 11.55
N ASP A 71 -14.72 -1.71 11.17
CA ASP A 71 -14.18 -3.07 10.99
C ASP A 71 -14.05 -3.79 12.33
N LEU A 72 -13.58 -3.10 13.37
CA LEU A 72 -13.51 -3.65 14.72
C LEU A 72 -14.90 -4.03 15.25
N THR A 73 -15.90 -3.20 14.97
CA THR A 73 -17.29 -3.46 15.37
C THR A 73 -17.86 -4.66 14.60
N TYR A 74 -17.56 -4.74 13.30
CA TYR A 74 -18.03 -5.82 12.43
C TYR A 74 -17.46 -7.19 12.79
N PHE A 75 -16.17 -7.25 13.16
CA PHE A 75 -15.52 -8.50 13.57
C PHE A 75 -15.66 -8.80 15.07
N SER A 76 -16.26 -7.90 15.85
CA SER A 76 -16.50 -8.10 17.28
C SER A 76 -17.38 -9.34 17.49
N GLY A 77 -16.95 -10.23 18.39
CA GLY A 77 -17.66 -11.46 18.72
C GLY A 77 -17.50 -12.61 17.71
N LYS A 78 -16.82 -12.40 16.57
CA LYS A 78 -16.44 -13.50 15.66
C LYS A 78 -15.24 -14.26 16.21
N THR A 79 -15.16 -15.56 15.92
CA THR A 79 -13.98 -16.37 16.27
C THR A 79 -12.82 -16.08 15.32
N LEU A 80 -11.59 -16.31 15.79
CA LEU A 80 -10.38 -16.13 14.97
C LEU A 80 -10.47 -16.84 13.62
N ALA A 81 -11.00 -18.08 13.59
CA ALA A 81 -11.14 -18.86 12.36
C ALA A 81 -12.06 -18.19 11.33
N VAL A 82 -13.17 -17.61 11.77
CA VAL A 82 -14.11 -16.91 10.88
C VAL A 82 -13.48 -15.63 10.35
N VAL A 83 -12.81 -14.85 11.21
CA VAL A 83 -12.10 -13.62 10.80
C VAL A 83 -11.02 -13.95 9.76
N LEU A 84 -10.20 -14.97 10.02
CA LEU A 84 -9.15 -15.39 9.09
C LEU A 84 -9.72 -15.87 7.75
N ASN A 85 -10.77 -16.68 7.79
CA ASN A 85 -11.42 -17.15 6.57
C ASN A 85 -11.93 -16.00 5.71
N GLU A 86 -12.52 -14.97 6.32
CA GLU A 86 -13.01 -13.79 5.61
C GLU A 86 -11.87 -12.93 5.04
N LEU A 87 -10.78 -12.75 5.79
CA LEU A 87 -9.61 -11.98 5.34
C LEU A 87 -8.81 -12.66 4.22
N LEU A 88 -8.74 -14.00 4.25
CA LEU A 88 -7.93 -14.82 3.34
C LEU A 88 -8.69 -15.32 2.11
N ASN A 89 -10.03 -15.30 2.13
CA ASN A 89 -10.87 -15.69 0.99
C ASN A 89 -11.69 -14.50 0.48
N PRO A 90 -11.03 -13.47 -0.10
CA PRO A 90 -11.75 -12.35 -0.69
C PRO A 90 -12.64 -12.83 -1.82
N ILE A 91 -13.88 -12.32 -1.87
CA ILE A 91 -14.75 -12.49 -3.02
C ILE A 91 -14.12 -11.66 -4.16
N THR A 92 -13.56 -12.37 -5.13
CA THR A 92 -12.63 -11.84 -6.13
C THR A 92 -13.32 -11.01 -7.21
N THR A 93 -13.64 -9.75 -6.92
CA THR A 93 -13.81 -8.76 -7.99
C THR A 93 -12.51 -8.01 -8.19
N LEU A 94 -11.86 -8.22 -9.33
CA LEU A 94 -10.73 -7.40 -9.74
C LEU A 94 -11.21 -5.94 -9.84
N PRO A 95 -10.46 -4.96 -9.29
CA PRO A 95 -10.87 -3.56 -9.36
C PRO A 95 -10.94 -3.09 -10.80
N ALA A 96 -11.83 -2.13 -11.06
CA ALA A 96 -11.93 -1.47 -12.35
C ALA A 96 -10.56 -0.91 -12.77
N PRO A 97 -10.21 -0.94 -14.06
CA PRO A 97 -8.92 -0.47 -14.56
C PRO A 97 -8.74 1.04 -14.31
N PRO A 98 -7.48 1.54 -14.30
CA PRO A 98 -7.22 2.96 -14.16
C PRO A 98 -7.88 3.75 -15.28
N ILE A 99 -8.43 4.91 -14.90
CA ILE A 99 -9.11 5.84 -15.79
C ILE A 99 -8.21 7.02 -16.14
N LYS A 100 -8.46 7.66 -17.28
CA LYS A 100 -7.81 8.89 -17.67
C LYS A 100 -8.37 10.06 -16.87
N GLU A 101 -7.61 10.52 -15.89
CA GLU A 101 -7.92 11.70 -15.07
C GLU A 101 -7.07 12.95 -15.43
N TYR A 102 -6.06 12.79 -16.29
CA TYR A 102 -5.19 13.87 -16.74
C TYR A 102 -5.68 14.54 -18.04
N THR A 103 -5.27 15.80 -18.22
CA THR A 103 -5.45 16.53 -19.47
C THR A 103 -4.35 16.15 -20.45
N THR A 104 -4.70 16.04 -21.73
CA THR A 104 -3.72 15.76 -22.80
C THR A 104 -2.69 16.88 -22.86
N SER A 105 -1.41 16.50 -22.81
CA SER A 105 -0.31 17.48 -22.93
C SER A 105 -0.34 18.13 -24.32
N THR A 106 -0.22 19.46 -24.37
CA THR A 106 -0.03 20.23 -25.61
C THR A 106 1.35 20.03 -26.24
N SER A 107 2.29 19.45 -25.48
CA SER A 107 3.65 19.17 -25.92
C SER A 107 3.86 17.71 -26.37
N ALA A 108 2.80 16.89 -26.37
CA ALA A 108 2.85 15.52 -26.85
C ALA A 108 2.86 15.48 -28.38
N SER A 109 3.71 14.64 -28.95
CA SER A 109 3.74 14.32 -30.38
C SER A 109 2.53 13.46 -30.79
N ALA A 110 2.01 12.63 -29.88
CA ALA A 110 0.78 11.86 -30.06
C ALA A 110 -0.12 12.00 -28.82
N PRO A 111 -0.92 13.09 -28.71
CA PRO A 111 -1.77 13.32 -27.54
C PRO A 111 -2.91 12.29 -27.46
N ASP A 112 -3.28 11.91 -26.23
CA ASP A 112 -4.38 10.97 -25.93
C ASP A 112 -5.78 11.57 -26.20
N THR A 113 -6.03 12.18 -27.35
CA THR A 113 -7.32 12.83 -27.66
C THR A 113 -8.44 11.85 -27.95
N ALA A 114 -8.12 10.63 -28.40
CA ALA A 114 -9.08 9.58 -28.69
C ALA A 114 -9.78 9.01 -27.44
N ILE A 115 -9.15 9.13 -26.27
CA ILE A 115 -9.67 8.58 -25.01
C ILE A 115 -10.38 9.70 -24.25
N ALA A 116 -11.68 9.54 -24.02
CA ALA A 116 -12.45 10.49 -23.22
C ALA A 116 -11.96 10.52 -21.76
N GLN A 117 -12.09 11.67 -21.11
CA GLN A 117 -11.81 11.77 -19.67
C GLN A 117 -12.76 10.85 -18.89
N GLY A 118 -12.23 10.12 -17.91
CA GLY A 118 -12.97 9.10 -17.16
C GLY A 118 -13.07 7.73 -17.85
N SER A 119 -12.59 7.59 -19.09
CA SER A 119 -12.43 6.28 -19.74
C SER A 119 -11.08 5.65 -19.41
N THR A 120 -10.99 4.31 -19.47
CA THR A 120 -9.70 3.64 -19.26
C THR A 120 -8.76 3.86 -20.43
N TRP A 121 -7.47 4.03 -20.14
CA TRP A 121 -6.40 4.04 -21.15
C TRP A 121 -5.75 2.66 -21.34
N VAL A 122 -6.19 1.67 -20.57
CA VAL A 122 -5.72 0.28 -20.69
C VAL A 122 -6.30 -0.31 -21.97
N GLY A 123 -5.44 -0.72 -22.91
CA GLY A 123 -5.82 -1.25 -24.21
C GLY A 123 -5.42 -0.35 -25.39
N ASP A 124 -5.26 0.96 -25.16
CA ASP A 124 -4.85 1.90 -26.20
C ASP A 124 -3.34 2.06 -26.30
N LEU A 125 -2.78 1.72 -27.46
CA LEU A 125 -1.35 1.83 -27.72
C LEU A 125 -0.95 3.31 -27.91
N ASN A 126 0.01 3.76 -27.11
CA ASN A 126 0.65 5.08 -27.29
C ASN A 126 2.14 4.94 -26.92
N ASN A 127 3.05 5.44 -27.76
CA ASN A 127 4.50 5.37 -27.52
C ASN A 127 5.11 6.72 -27.12
N ASP A 128 4.29 7.76 -26.98
CA ASP A 128 4.73 9.09 -26.58
C ASP A 128 5.14 9.11 -25.09
N GLY A 129 6.40 9.42 -24.82
CA GLY A 129 6.94 9.46 -23.46
C GLY A 129 6.25 10.47 -22.53
N THR A 130 5.74 11.58 -23.07
CA THR A 130 4.99 12.60 -22.32
C THR A 130 3.65 12.03 -21.87
N VAL A 131 2.92 11.40 -22.78
CA VAL A 131 1.64 10.74 -22.47
C VAL A 131 1.84 9.58 -21.50
N GLN A 132 2.86 8.78 -21.73
CA GLN A 132 3.17 7.66 -20.86
C GLN A 132 3.51 8.10 -19.43
N SER A 133 4.21 9.23 -19.26
CA SER A 133 4.41 9.84 -17.94
C SER A 133 3.09 10.17 -17.23
N GLN A 134 2.12 10.73 -17.96
CA GLN A 134 0.79 11.03 -17.44
C GLN A 134 0.02 9.75 -17.07
N ARG A 135 0.06 8.71 -17.92
CA ARG A 135 -0.53 7.39 -17.64
C ARG A 135 0.10 6.71 -16.43
N ARG A 136 1.42 6.82 -16.23
CA ARG A 136 2.10 6.31 -15.01
C ARG A 136 1.63 7.06 -13.76
N ALA A 137 1.48 8.38 -13.82
CA ALA A 137 0.94 9.16 -12.71
C ALA A 137 -0.51 8.76 -12.38
N SER A 138 -1.33 8.56 -13.42
CA SER A 138 -2.70 8.04 -13.32
C SER A 138 -2.76 6.69 -12.63
N PHE A 139 -1.95 5.72 -13.08
CA PHE A 139 -1.82 4.41 -12.46
C PHE A 139 -1.45 4.51 -10.97
N LYS A 140 -0.47 5.35 -10.60
CA LYS A 140 -0.06 5.53 -9.20
C LYS A 140 -1.21 6.05 -8.33
N LYS A 141 -1.98 7.04 -8.82
CA LYS A 141 -3.15 7.55 -8.09
C LYS A 141 -4.23 6.49 -7.93
N TRP A 142 -4.53 5.76 -9.00
CA TRP A 142 -5.51 4.68 -8.98
C TRP A 142 -5.11 3.60 -7.97
N TRP A 143 -3.86 3.13 -7.99
CA TRP A 143 -3.39 2.11 -7.07
C TRP A 143 -3.39 2.58 -5.61
N MET A 144 -2.97 3.83 -5.35
CA MET A 144 -3.11 4.42 -4.01
C MET A 144 -4.58 4.52 -3.58
N GLY A 145 -5.48 4.89 -4.48
CA GLY A 145 -6.92 4.93 -4.22
C GLY A 145 -7.48 3.57 -3.81
N LEU A 146 -7.01 2.49 -4.41
CA LEU A 146 -7.38 1.12 -4.04
C LEU A 146 -6.85 0.71 -2.65
N MET A 147 -5.63 1.10 -2.29
CA MET A 147 -5.10 0.83 -0.96
C MET A 147 -5.83 1.61 0.14
N ILE A 148 -6.28 2.84 -0.17
CA ILE A 148 -7.08 3.67 0.74
C ILE A 148 -8.48 3.09 0.93
N ASN A 149 -9.13 2.70 -0.16
CA ASN A 149 -10.48 2.14 -0.16
C ASN A 149 -10.47 0.60 -0.21
N GLN A 150 -9.48 -0.02 0.44
CA GLN A 150 -9.37 -1.48 0.49
C GLN A 150 -10.64 -2.09 1.10
N ASP A 151 -11.08 -3.21 0.55
CA ASP A 151 -12.06 -4.06 1.22
C ASP A 151 -11.45 -4.74 2.44
N ARG A 152 -12.27 -5.43 3.23
CA ARG A 152 -11.84 -6.25 4.38
C ARG A 152 -11.11 -7.52 3.94
N SER A 153 -10.01 -7.36 3.19
CA SER A 153 -9.20 -8.43 2.64
C SER A 153 -7.71 -8.12 2.72
N ILE A 154 -6.89 -9.16 2.76
CA ILE A 154 -5.42 -9.01 2.80
C ILE A 154 -4.81 -8.73 1.41
N LEU A 155 -5.60 -8.76 0.33
CA LEU A 155 -5.14 -8.77 -1.06
C LEU A 155 -4.21 -7.60 -1.39
N GLU A 156 -4.62 -6.36 -1.05
CA GLU A 156 -3.85 -5.17 -1.37
C GLU A 156 -2.51 -5.15 -0.65
N LYS A 157 -2.49 -5.61 0.59
CA LYS A 157 -1.28 -5.67 1.41
C LYS A 157 -0.30 -6.71 0.88
N MET A 158 -0.79 -7.88 0.48
CA MET A 158 0.02 -8.90 -0.18
C MET A 158 0.51 -8.43 -1.55
N THR A 159 -0.32 -7.72 -2.31
CA THR A 159 0.07 -7.16 -3.61
C THR A 159 1.21 -6.15 -3.45
N LEU A 160 1.15 -5.28 -2.44
CA LEU A 160 2.24 -4.36 -2.12
C LEU A 160 3.52 -5.10 -1.67
N PHE A 161 3.38 -6.13 -0.84
CA PHE A 161 4.50 -6.97 -0.43
C PHE A 161 5.19 -7.60 -1.64
N TRP A 162 4.43 -8.19 -2.55
CA TRP A 162 4.96 -8.79 -3.77
C TRP A 162 5.54 -7.77 -4.73
N HIS A 163 4.96 -6.58 -4.83
CA HIS A 163 5.52 -5.50 -5.64
C HIS A 163 6.88 -5.03 -5.11
N ASN A 164 7.04 -4.97 -3.78
CA ASN A 164 8.34 -4.65 -3.17
C ASN A 164 9.36 -5.79 -3.36
N HIS A 165 8.91 -7.05 -3.39
CA HIS A 165 9.78 -8.20 -3.63
C HIS A 165 10.23 -8.30 -5.10
N PHE A 166 9.30 -8.14 -6.04
CA PHE A 166 9.54 -8.11 -7.48
C PHE A 166 9.59 -6.67 -7.97
N ALA A 167 10.58 -5.91 -7.49
CA ALA A 167 10.69 -4.49 -7.76
C ALA A 167 10.96 -4.21 -9.25
N THR A 168 10.02 -3.52 -9.89
CA THR A 168 10.13 -3.01 -11.26
C THR A 168 10.27 -1.49 -11.26
N GLU A 169 11.13 -0.94 -12.12
CA GLU A 169 11.32 0.52 -12.19
C GLU A 169 10.35 1.15 -13.20
N SER A 170 9.31 1.82 -12.69
CA SER A 170 8.27 2.42 -13.53
C SER A 170 8.78 3.47 -14.52
N ASN A 171 9.87 4.16 -14.22
CA ASN A 171 10.45 5.17 -15.10
C ASN A 171 11.21 4.53 -16.26
N ASP A 172 11.99 3.49 -15.98
CA ASP A 172 12.81 2.79 -16.99
C ASP A 172 11.96 1.99 -17.98
N ILE A 173 10.88 1.36 -17.51
CA ILE A 173 9.96 0.63 -18.39
C ILE A 173 9.31 1.57 -19.42
N GLY A 174 9.11 2.83 -19.06
CA GLY A 174 8.50 3.85 -19.91
C GLY A 174 7.00 3.65 -20.17
N ASN A 175 6.52 2.43 -20.37
CA ASN A 175 5.14 2.12 -20.74
C ASN A 175 4.26 1.75 -19.53
N ALA A 176 3.22 2.55 -19.30
CA ALA A 176 2.26 2.36 -18.21
C ALA A 176 1.41 1.08 -18.34
N GLN A 177 1.19 0.57 -19.56
CA GLN A 177 0.41 -0.66 -19.77
C GLN A 177 1.14 -1.89 -19.24
N TYR A 178 2.46 -1.97 -19.43
CA TYR A 178 3.26 -3.08 -18.90
C TYR A 178 3.27 -3.06 -17.38
N ILE A 179 3.37 -1.87 -16.77
CA ILE A 179 3.30 -1.70 -15.31
C ILE A 179 1.94 -2.14 -14.78
N TYR A 180 0.84 -1.77 -15.44
CA TYR A 180 -0.51 -2.20 -15.04
C TYR A 180 -0.67 -3.72 -15.14
N ARG A 181 -0.21 -4.34 -16.24
CA ARG A 181 -0.27 -5.80 -16.44
C ARG A 181 0.53 -6.55 -15.39
N HIS A 182 1.73 -6.06 -15.07
CA HIS A 182 2.55 -6.61 -14.00
C HIS A 182 1.81 -6.58 -12.65
N HIS A 183 1.22 -5.44 -12.32
CA HIS A 183 0.45 -5.27 -11.08
C HIS A 183 -0.78 -6.18 -11.04
N GLN A 184 -1.51 -6.32 -12.15
CA GLN A 184 -2.65 -7.23 -12.25
C GLN A 184 -2.24 -8.70 -12.08
N LEU A 185 -1.09 -9.10 -12.63
CA LEU A 185 -0.53 -10.45 -12.45
C LEU A 185 -0.20 -10.72 -10.99
N LEU A 186 0.47 -9.78 -10.32
CA LEU A 186 0.77 -9.86 -8.88
C LEU A 186 -0.51 -10.00 -8.06
N ARG A 187 -1.51 -9.16 -8.34
CA ARG A 187 -2.78 -9.14 -7.61
C ARG A 187 -3.57 -10.44 -7.78
N THR A 188 -3.64 -10.97 -9.00
CA THR A 188 -4.36 -12.22 -9.31
C THR A 188 -3.74 -13.42 -8.60
N ASN A 189 -2.42 -13.40 -8.39
CA ASN A 189 -1.68 -14.52 -7.79
C ASN A 189 -1.24 -14.23 -6.34
N ALA A 190 -1.68 -13.14 -5.72
CA ALA A 190 -1.17 -12.67 -4.43
C ALA A 190 -1.39 -13.67 -3.28
N LEU A 191 -2.48 -14.45 -3.34
CA LEU A 191 -2.85 -15.51 -2.38
C LEU A 191 -2.67 -16.92 -2.96
N GLY A 192 -2.14 -17.01 -4.18
CA GLY A 192 -1.99 -18.28 -4.89
C GLY A 192 -0.66 -18.99 -4.58
N ASN A 193 -0.30 -19.91 -5.46
CA ASN A 193 0.96 -20.64 -5.34
C ASN A 193 2.16 -19.77 -5.74
N PHE A 194 3.12 -19.59 -4.83
CA PHE A 194 4.35 -18.84 -5.07
C PHE A 194 5.13 -19.31 -6.31
N LYS A 195 5.20 -20.61 -6.57
CA LYS A 195 5.91 -21.16 -7.74
C LYS A 195 5.27 -20.71 -9.06
N VAL A 196 3.94 -20.57 -9.09
CA VAL A 196 3.21 -20.08 -10.26
C VAL A 196 3.47 -18.58 -10.43
N LEU A 197 3.38 -17.81 -9.34
CA LEU A 197 3.68 -16.38 -9.35
C LEU A 197 5.09 -16.09 -9.88
N THR A 198 6.12 -16.74 -9.34
CA THR A 198 7.52 -16.49 -9.74
C THR A 198 7.74 -16.82 -11.22
N ARG A 199 7.18 -17.93 -11.72
CA ARG A 199 7.26 -18.26 -13.15
C ARG A 199 6.57 -17.21 -14.01
N ALA A 200 5.38 -16.77 -13.61
CA ALA A 200 4.64 -15.77 -14.36
C ALA A 200 5.39 -14.42 -14.40
N VAL A 201 6.01 -14.01 -13.30
CA VAL A 201 6.82 -12.78 -13.21
C VAL A 201 8.08 -12.84 -14.09
N THR A 202 8.73 -14.00 -14.22
CA THR A 202 9.96 -14.11 -15.04
C THR A 202 9.74 -13.88 -16.54
N VAL A 203 8.53 -14.08 -17.04
CA VAL A 203 8.17 -13.88 -18.45
C VAL A 203 7.40 -12.57 -18.66
N ASP A 204 7.18 -11.80 -17.59
CA ASP A 204 6.43 -10.55 -17.66
C ASP A 204 7.26 -9.43 -18.31
N SER A 205 6.60 -8.65 -19.19
CA SER A 205 7.26 -7.62 -19.99
C SER A 205 7.86 -6.49 -19.15
N ALA A 206 7.28 -6.17 -17.99
CA ALA A 206 7.83 -5.13 -17.11
C ALA A 206 9.13 -5.59 -16.44
N MET A 207 9.22 -6.88 -16.08
CA MET A 207 10.42 -7.46 -15.49
C MET A 207 11.55 -7.56 -16.51
N LEU A 208 11.26 -8.03 -17.73
CA LEU A 208 12.24 -8.10 -18.80
C LEU A 208 12.81 -6.72 -19.16
N GLY A 209 11.95 -5.70 -19.29
CA GLY A 209 12.41 -4.34 -19.58
C GLY A 209 13.31 -3.75 -18.49
N THR A 210 13.03 -4.04 -17.22
CA THR A 210 13.86 -3.57 -16.09
C THR A 210 15.24 -4.25 -16.08
N ILE A 211 15.31 -5.55 -16.38
CA ILE A 211 16.58 -6.31 -16.39
C ILE A 211 17.46 -5.86 -17.56
N GLU A 212 16.87 -5.65 -18.75
CA GLU A 212 17.59 -5.18 -19.93
C GLU A 212 18.19 -3.78 -19.70
N TYR A 213 17.40 -2.85 -19.15
CA TYR A 213 17.85 -1.50 -18.85
C TYR A 213 19.07 -1.47 -17.90
N LYS A 214 19.05 -2.30 -16.84
CA LYS A 214 20.17 -2.40 -15.89
C LYS A 214 21.44 -3.01 -16.48
N ASN A 215 21.31 -3.81 -17.55
CA ASN A 215 22.47 -4.37 -18.26
C ASN A 215 23.08 -3.37 -19.25
N SER A 216 22.29 -2.44 -19.81
CA SER A 216 22.79 -1.41 -20.74
C SER A 216 23.56 -0.27 -20.05
N THR A 217 23.44 -0.13 -18.73
CA THR A 217 24.05 0.96 -17.94
C THR A 217 25.30 0.53 -17.16
N ARG A 218 25.78 -0.70 -17.36
CA ARG A 218 27.06 -1.22 -16.87
C ARG A 218 28.06 -1.38 -17.99
#